data_AF-A0AAD4BG33-F1
#
_entry.id   AF-A0AAD4BG33-F1
#
_cell.length_a   1.000
_cell.length_b   1.000
_cell.length_c   1.000
_cell.angle_alpha   90.00
_cell.angle_beta   90.00
_cell.angle_gamma   90.00
#
_symmetry.space_group_name_H-M   'P 1'
#
loop_
_entity.id
_entity.type
_entity.pdbx_description
1 polymer ?
#
loop_
_entity_poly.entity_id
_entity_poly.type
_entity_poly.pdbx_seq_one_letter_code
_entity_poly.pdbx_strand_id
1 'polypeptide(L)' 'PMQRLPVELHGRIFVECLPDGPYVEPASKEAPLLLVQVCRRWREVALQTPQLW' A
#
# COMPACT_ATOMS: atom_id res chain seq x y z
N PRO A 1 -3.94 17.12 2.84
CA PRO A 1 -2.56 16.94 3.36
C PRO A 1 -1.83 15.73 2.75
N MET A 2 -2.32 14.49 2.91
CA MET A 2 -1.65 13.29 2.36
C MET A 2 -1.81 13.10 0.84
N GLN A 3 -2.89 13.62 0.24
CA GLN A 3 -3.09 13.57 -1.22
C GLN A 3 -2.06 14.38 -2.04
N ARG A 4 -1.28 15.26 -1.40
CA ARG A 4 -0.24 16.06 -2.07
C ARG A 4 1.10 15.33 -2.15
N LEU A 5 1.23 14.20 -1.47
CA LEU A 5 2.44 13.40 -1.51
C LEU A 5 2.61 12.79 -2.93
N PRO A 6 3.83 12.76 -3.48
CA PRO A 6 4.12 12.04 -4.72
C PRO A 6 3.69 10.57 -4.66
N VAL A 7 3.38 9.98 -5.81
CA VAL A 7 2.90 8.58 -5.89
C VAL A 7 3.97 7.58 -5.48
N GLU A 8 5.23 7.90 -5.72
CA GLU A 8 6.41 7.11 -5.38
C GLU A 8 6.55 6.96 -3.87
N LEU A 9 6.24 8.02 -3.11
CA LEU A 9 6.29 7.98 -1.65
C LEU A 9 5.10 7.21 -1.06
N HIS A 10 3.93 7.25 -1.70
CA HIS A 10 2.82 6.38 -1.31
C HIS A 10 3.19 4.90 -1.52
N GLY A 11 3.77 4.55 -2.68
CA GLY A 11 4.24 3.20 -2.96
C GLY A 11 5.27 2.72 -1.93
N ARG A 12 6.26 3.56 -1.58
CA ARG A 12 7.23 3.26 -0.52
C ARG A 12 6.55 2.99 0.82
N ILE A 13 5.63 3.85 1.26
CA ILE A 13 4.88 3.64 2.52
C ILE A 13 4.18 2.28 2.51
N PHE A 14 3.56 1.88 1.38
CA PHE A 14 2.88 0.60 1.29
C PHE A 14 3.85 -0.59 1.38
N VAL A 15 5.03 -0.50 0.75
CA VAL A 15 6.07 -1.53 0.80
C VAL A 15 6.64 -1.67 2.21
N GLU A 16 6.91 -0.55 2.89
CA GLU A 16 7.37 -0.55 4.29
C GLU A 16 6.32 -1.08 5.28
N CYS A 17 5.06 -1.20 4.85
CA CYS A 17 3.99 -1.80 5.64
C CYS A 17 3.83 -3.31 5.40
N LEU A 18 4.60 -3.91 4.48
CA LEU A 18 4.57 -5.35 4.27
C LEU A 18 5.19 -6.06 5.49
N PRO A 19 4.59 -7.16 5.95
CA PRO A 19 5.19 -7.94 7.02
C PRO A 19 6.42 -8.71 6.52
N ASP A 20 7.44 -8.84 7.38
CA ASP A 20 8.75 -9.45 7.07
C ASP A 20 8.74 -10.99 6.88
N GLY A 21 7.54 -11.59 6.81
CA GLY A 21 7.37 -13.05 6.75
C GLY A 21 7.47 -13.60 5.31
N PRO A 22 7.95 -14.85 5.14
CA PRO A 22 7.97 -15.50 3.82
C PRO A 22 6.57 -15.78 3.26
N TYR A 23 5.56 -15.80 4.13
CA TYR A 23 4.16 -15.96 3.79
C TYR A 23 3.34 -14.90 4.52
N VAL A 24 2.52 -14.19 3.75
CA VAL A 24 1.67 -13.13 4.26
C VAL A 24 0.23 -13.49 3.94
N GLU A 25 -0.61 -13.59 4.96
CA GLU A 25 -2.05 -13.72 4.76
C GLU A 25 -2.65 -12.35 4.46
N PRO A 26 -3.39 -12.18 3.34
CA PRO A 26 -4.03 -10.91 3.03
C PRO A 26 -5.10 -10.55 4.06
N ALA A 27 -4.83 -9.57 4.92
CA ALA A 27 -5.78 -9.07 5.92
C ALA A 27 -6.29 -7.67 5.51
N SER A 28 -7.58 -7.57 5.17
CA SER A 28 -8.19 -6.31 4.71
C SER A 28 -8.21 -5.20 5.77
N LYS A 29 -8.00 -5.55 7.04
CA LYS A 29 -7.94 -4.63 8.19
C LYS A 29 -6.51 -4.28 8.60
N GLU A 30 -5.51 -4.79 7.88
CA GLU A 30 -4.10 -4.55 8.16
C GLU A 30 -3.43 -3.86 6.98
N ALA A 31 -2.34 -3.16 7.25
CA ALA A 31 -1.56 -2.53 6.17
C ALA A 31 -0.84 -3.62 5.36
N PRO A 32 -0.60 -3.39 4.05
CA PRO A 32 -0.96 -2.20 3.27
C PRO A 32 -2.42 -2.17 2.79
N LEU A 33 -3.19 -3.26 2.94
CA LEU A 33 -4.55 -3.41 2.38
C LEU A 33 -5.58 -2.44 3.00
N LEU A 34 -5.41 -2.07 4.27
CA LEU A 34 -6.21 -1.05 4.91
C LEU A 34 -6.01 0.32 4.26
N LEU A 35 -4.78 0.65 3.85
CA LEU A 35 -4.43 1.97 3.31
C LEU A 35 -5.06 2.18 1.92
N VAL A 36 -5.08 1.14 1.08
CA VAL A 36 -5.70 1.19 -0.26
C VAL A 36 -7.23 1.30 -0.23
N GLN A 37 -7.86 1.21 0.95
CA GLN A 37 -9.30 1.45 1.11
C GLN A 37 -9.65 2.91 1.35
N VAL A 38 -8.67 3.76 1.71
CA VAL A 38 -8.89 5.17 2.05
C VAL A 38 -9.41 5.99 0.87
N CYS A 39 -8.82 5.82 -0.32
CA CYS A 39 -9.28 6.50 -1.53
C CYS A 39 -8.88 5.77 -2.82
N ARG A 40 -9.57 6.09 -3.92
CA ARG A 40 -9.31 5.49 -5.25
C ARG A 40 -7.86 5.68 -5.71
N ARG A 41 -7.29 6.88 -5.51
CA ARG A 41 -5.92 7.18 -5.93
C ARG A 41 -4.88 6.28 -5.23
N TRP A 42 -5.06 5.99 -3.95
CA TRP A 42 -4.14 5.12 -3.21
C TRP A 42 -4.22 3.68 -3.70
N ARG A 43 -5.44 3.21 -4.01
CA ARG A 43 -5.64 1.91 -4.64
C ARG A 43 -4.94 1.83 -6.00
N GLU A 44 -5.07 2.85 -6.84
CA GLU A 44 -4.39 2.90 -8.14
C GLU A 44 -2.86 2.83 -7.99
N VAL A 45 -2.29 3.57 -7.03
CA VAL A 45 -0.84 3.51 -6.77
C VAL A 45 -0.39 2.12 -6.32
N ALA A 46 -1.13 1.47 -5.42
CA ALA A 46 -0.78 0.13 -4.96
C ALA A 46 -0.86 -0.91 -6.09
N LEU A 47 -1.89 -0.86 -6.93
CA LEU A 47 -2.00 -1.73 -8.12
C LEU A 47 -0.84 -1.50 -9.10
N GLN A 48 -0.27 -0.30 -9.15
CA GLN A 48 0.87 0.07 -9.98
C GLN A 48 2.23 -0.16 -9.31
N THR A 49 2.28 -0.68 -8.08
CA THR A 49 3.53 -0.93 -7.33
C THR A 49 3.83 -2.43 -7.34
N PRO A 50 4.73 -2.93 -8.21
CA PRO A 50 4.99 -4.37 -8.36
C PRO A 50 5.51 -5.04 -7.09
N GLN A 51 6.17 -4.30 -6.20
CA GLN A 51 6.74 -4.82 -4.96
C GLN A 51 5.69 -5.28 -3.93
N LEU A 52 4.40 -4.99 -4.16
CA LEU A 52 3.31 -5.42 -3.28
C LEU A 52 2.72 -6.80 -3.67
N TRP A 53 3.25 -7.43 -4.72
CA TRP A 53 2.80 -8.72 -5.27
C TRP A 53 3.98 -9.71 -5.33
#